data_AF-A0A7W1JWU3-F1
#
_entry.id   AF-A0A7W1JWU3-F1
#
_cell.length_a   1.000
_cell.length_b   1.000
_cell.length_c   1.000
_cell.angle_alpha   90.00
_cell.angle_beta   90.00
_cell.angle_gamma   90.00
#
_symmetry.space_group_name_H-M   'P 1'
#
loop_
_entity.id
_entity.type
_entity.pdbx_description
1 polymer ?
#
loop_
_entity_poly.entity_id
_entity_poly.type
_entity_poly.pdbx_seq_one_letter_code
_entity_poly.pdbx_strand_id
1 'polypeptide(L)'
;MTGVKWTALGRRISVILAVVLAAFAAATSSPAQPLAQTPATVLKSCSGSFTHAVIGGVEKCLRAGEFCVRRSDSQYRRYGYRCIRFYANVQRYRLTHA
;
A
#
# COMPACT_ATOMS: atom_id res chain seq x y z
N MET A 1 -5.07 -34.17 -4.47
CA MET A 1 -3.80 -34.75 -3.96
C MET A 1 -2.66 -34.01 -4.63
N THR A 2 -2.08 -32.98 -4.00
CA THR A 2 -0.93 -32.23 -4.55
C THR A 2 0.11 -32.07 -3.45
N GLY A 3 1.07 -32.99 -3.42
CA GLY A 3 2.25 -32.92 -2.54
C GLY A 3 3.35 -32.11 -3.21
N VAL A 4 3.62 -30.92 -2.68
CA VAL A 4 4.80 -30.12 -3.04
C VAL A 4 6.00 -30.71 -2.30
N LYS A 5 7.09 -31.02 -3.00
CA LYS A 5 8.30 -31.66 -2.44
C LYS A 5 9.26 -30.60 -1.88
N TRP A 6 9.35 -30.49 -0.55
CA TRP A 6 10.06 -29.45 0.23
C TRP A 6 11.51 -29.78 0.63
N THR A 7 12.22 -30.69 -0.04
CA THR A 7 13.52 -31.21 0.47
C THR A 7 14.77 -30.80 -0.32
N ALA A 8 14.67 -30.02 -1.40
CA ALA A 8 15.82 -29.68 -2.26
C ALA A 8 16.33 -28.23 -2.15
N LEU A 9 15.66 -27.36 -1.38
CA LEU A 9 15.97 -25.92 -1.37
C LEU A 9 16.95 -25.50 -0.25
N GLY A 10 17.10 -26.28 0.82
CA GLY A 10 17.91 -25.92 1.99
C GLY A 10 19.42 -25.87 1.74
N ARG A 11 19.96 -26.69 0.81
CA ARG A 11 21.41 -26.82 0.60
C ARG A 11 22.02 -25.73 -0.30
N ARG A 12 21.19 -25.04 -1.10
CA ARG A 12 21.64 -23.95 -1.98
C ARG A 12 21.57 -22.56 -1.33
N ILE A 13 20.72 -22.40 -0.31
CA ILE A 13 20.57 -21.14 0.44
C ILE A 13 21.80 -20.87 1.32
N SER A 14 22.39 -21.91 1.91
CA SER A 14 23.55 -21.77 2.81
C SER A 14 24.82 -21.24 2.12
N VAL A 15 24.99 -21.48 0.82
CA VAL A 15 26.18 -21.02 0.07
C VAL A 15 26.04 -19.54 -0.32
N ILE A 16 24.83 -19.06 -0.58
CA ILE A 16 24.58 -17.67 -0.98
C ILE A 16 24.73 -16.73 0.23
N LEU A 17 24.33 -17.17 1.42
CA LEU A 17 24.40 -16.37 2.65
C LEU A 17 25.85 -16.02 3.04
N ALA A 18 26.81 -16.91 2.76
CA ALA A 18 28.22 -16.70 3.13
C ALA A 18 28.93 -15.64 2.26
N VAL A 19 28.47 -15.40 1.02
CA VAL A 19 29.09 -14.43 0.10
C VAL A 19 28.64 -12.98 0.37
N VAL A 20 27.42 -12.78 0.88
CA VAL A 20 26.86 -11.43 1.10
C VAL A 20 27.49 -10.70 2.30
N LEU A 21 27.97 -11.44 3.30
CA LEU A 21 28.54 -10.87 4.53
C LEU A 21 29.92 -10.21 4.34
N ALA A 22 30.63 -10.46 3.23
CA ALA A 22 31.98 -9.94 3.01
C ALA A 22 32.05 -8.57 2.29
N ALA A 23 30.92 -8.02 1.84
CA ALA A 23 30.90 -6.82 0.98
C ALA A 23 30.50 -5.50 1.68
N PHE A 24 30.16 -5.51 2.97
CA PHE A 24 29.67 -4.33 3.70
C PHE A 24 30.77 -3.51 4.41
N ALA A 25 31.96 -3.40 3.82
CA ALA A 25 33.06 -2.62 4.37
C ALA A 25 33.60 -1.63 3.33
N ALA A 26 32.81 -0.61 2.99
CA ALA A 26 33.25 0.75 2.61
C ALA A 26 32.15 1.49 1.84
N ALA A 27 31.57 2.54 2.41
CA ALA A 27 31.11 3.72 1.65
C ALA A 27 30.61 4.85 2.59
N THR A 28 31.53 5.77 2.89
CA THR A 28 31.39 7.23 2.80
C THR A 28 30.23 7.94 3.52
N SER A 29 30.59 8.66 4.59
CA SER A 29 29.81 9.71 5.24
C SER A 29 29.68 10.97 4.35
N SER A 30 28.45 11.37 3.99
CA SER A 30 28.14 12.68 3.40
C SER A 30 27.56 13.62 4.48
N PRO A 31 28.04 14.87 4.63
CA PRO A 31 27.41 15.84 5.52
C PRO A 31 26.09 16.35 4.92
N ALA A 32 24.99 16.15 5.64
CA ALA A 32 23.66 16.61 5.26
C ALA A 32 23.51 18.12 5.50
N GLN A 33 23.08 18.85 4.47
CA GLN A 33 22.70 20.27 4.59
C GLN A 33 21.32 20.38 5.26
N PRO A 34 21.14 21.24 6.29
CA PRO A 34 19.83 21.48 6.88
C PRO A 34 19.00 22.37 5.95
N LEU A 35 18.11 21.77 5.17
CA LEU A 35 17.01 22.52 4.54
C LEU A 35 16.07 23.00 5.63
N ALA A 36 15.89 24.32 5.71
CA ALA A 36 14.91 24.96 6.58
C ALA A 36 13.52 24.34 6.38
N GLN A 37 13.08 23.55 7.35
CA GLN A 37 11.78 22.92 7.36
C GLN A 37 10.75 23.96 7.81
N THR A 38 10.08 24.60 6.86
CA THR A 38 8.79 25.25 7.11
C THR A 38 7.90 24.27 7.89
N PRO A 39 7.20 24.70 8.96
CA PRO A 39 6.39 23.82 9.77
C PRO A 39 5.26 23.25 8.92
N ALA A 40 5.47 22.06 8.38
CA ALA A 40 4.42 21.26 7.77
C ALA A 40 3.50 20.84 8.90
N THR A 41 2.39 21.56 9.05
CA THR A 41 1.28 21.17 9.90
C THR A 41 0.87 19.76 9.49
N VAL A 42 1.20 18.78 10.34
CA VAL A 42 0.89 17.36 10.11
C VAL A 42 -0.60 17.16 10.36
N LEU A 43 -1.43 17.63 9.44
CA LEU A 43 -2.81 17.17 9.28
C LEU A 43 -2.77 15.91 8.41
N LYS A 44 -2.22 14.81 8.95
CA LYS A 44 -2.27 13.51 8.29
C LYS A 44 -3.64 12.90 8.52
N SER A 45 -4.63 13.32 7.75
CA SER A 45 -5.82 12.51 7.53
C SER A 45 -5.81 11.93 6.13
N CYS A 46 -5.54 12.72 5.08
CA CYS A 46 -5.38 12.23 3.71
C CYS A 46 -4.53 13.20 2.87
N SER A 47 -3.81 12.72 1.84
CA SER A 47 -3.13 13.64 0.90
C SER A 47 -4.14 14.45 0.09
N GLY A 48 -3.77 15.62 -0.43
CA GLY A 48 -4.69 16.68 -0.93
C GLY A 48 -5.64 16.33 -2.08
N SER A 49 -5.71 15.08 -2.53
CA SER A 49 -6.68 14.59 -3.53
C SER A 49 -7.52 13.40 -3.03
N PHE A 50 -7.40 13.06 -1.75
CA PHE A 50 -8.09 11.95 -1.12
C PHE A 50 -9.07 12.46 -0.09
N THR A 51 -10.23 11.82 -0.04
CA THR A 51 -11.29 12.15 0.91
C THR A 51 -11.16 11.27 2.13
N HIS A 52 -10.96 11.88 3.30
CA HIS A 52 -10.98 11.14 4.56
C HIS A 52 -12.39 10.61 4.84
N ALA A 53 -12.51 9.30 5.01
CA ALA A 53 -13.77 8.61 5.21
C ALA A 53 -13.63 7.45 6.18
N VAL A 54 -14.70 7.16 6.92
CA VAL A 54 -14.76 5.99 7.80
C VAL A 54 -15.72 4.99 7.18
N ILE A 55 -15.19 3.84 6.74
CA ILE A 55 -15.98 2.81 6.06
C ILE A 55 -15.93 1.52 6.90
N GLY A 56 -17.07 1.16 7.48
CA GLY A 56 -17.19 0.00 8.37
C GLY A 56 -16.37 0.16 9.65
N GLY A 57 -16.23 1.40 10.15
CA GLY A 57 -15.45 1.71 11.35
C GLY A 57 -13.94 1.88 11.10
N VAL A 58 -13.47 1.74 9.86
CA VAL A 58 -12.05 1.91 9.51
C VAL A 58 -11.83 3.22 8.77
N GLU A 59 -10.89 4.02 9.25
CA GLU A 59 -10.42 5.23 8.57
C GLU A 59 -9.71 4.89 7.27
N LYS A 60 -10.15 5.53 6.18
CA LYS A 60 -9.61 5.37 4.84
C LYS A 60 -9.58 6.70 4.11
N CYS A 61 -8.58 6.81 3.25
CA CYS A 61 -8.51 7.86 2.25
C CYS A 61 -9.11 7.34 0.96
N LEU A 62 -10.26 7.88 0.57
CA LEU A 62 -10.97 7.49 -0.64
C LEU A 62 -10.51 8.31 -1.84
N ARG A 63 -10.36 7.64 -2.97
CA ARG A 63 -10.24 8.26 -4.29
C ARG A 63 -10.98 7.44 -5.34
N ALA A 64 -11.41 8.11 -6.41
CA ALA A 64 -11.97 7.43 -7.57
C ALA A 64 -10.96 6.43 -8.16
N GLY A 65 -11.44 5.24 -8.55
CA GLY A 65 -10.62 4.16 -9.09
C GLY A 65 -10.08 3.18 -8.06
N GLU A 66 -10.22 3.45 -6.76
CA GLU A 66 -9.87 2.48 -5.71
C GLU A 66 -10.87 1.32 -5.63
N PHE A 67 -10.45 0.20 -5.05
CA PHE A 67 -11.32 -0.94 -4.83
C PHE A 67 -12.34 -0.66 -3.73
N CYS A 68 -13.57 -1.09 -3.96
CA CYS A 68 -14.67 -0.87 -3.03
C CYS A 68 -15.47 -2.14 -2.77
N VAL A 69 -16.12 -2.15 -1.61
CA VAL A 69 -17.02 -3.24 -1.23
C VAL A 69 -18.46 -2.77 -1.41
N ARG A 70 -19.19 -3.43 -2.31
CA ARG A 70 -20.55 -3.05 -2.68
C ARG A 70 -21.53 -3.01 -1.49
N ARG A 71 -21.29 -3.83 -0.45
CA ARG A 71 -22.08 -3.83 0.79
C ARG A 71 -21.99 -2.50 1.57
N SER A 72 -20.91 -1.75 1.39
CA SER A 72 -20.67 -0.46 2.04
C SER A 72 -20.97 0.74 1.14
N ASP A 73 -21.67 0.53 0.01
CA ASP A 73 -22.02 1.60 -0.95
C ASP A 73 -22.76 2.76 -0.30
N SER A 74 -23.62 2.49 0.68
CA SER A 74 -24.32 3.53 1.44
C SER A 74 -23.37 4.46 2.20
N GLN A 75 -22.23 3.96 2.69
CA GLN A 75 -21.23 4.77 3.39
C GLN A 75 -20.41 5.59 2.41
N TYR A 76 -19.99 4.99 1.28
CA TYR A 76 -19.28 5.72 0.23
C TYR A 76 -20.08 6.91 -0.31
N ARG A 77 -21.41 6.75 -0.44
CA ARG A 77 -22.31 7.83 -0.90
C ARG A 77 -22.27 9.07 -0.01
N ARG A 78 -22.03 8.92 1.29
CA ARG A 78 -21.92 10.06 2.22
C ARG A 78 -20.75 10.97 1.89
N TYR A 79 -19.72 10.42 1.23
CA TYR A 79 -18.50 11.11 0.84
C TYR A 79 -18.47 11.46 -0.65
N GLY A 80 -19.61 11.34 -1.37
CA GLY A 80 -19.66 11.64 -2.81
C GLY A 80 -19.11 10.53 -3.71
N TYR A 81 -18.98 9.30 -3.21
CA TYR A 81 -18.51 8.17 -4.02
C TYR A 81 -19.55 7.07 -4.20
N ARG A 82 -19.44 6.33 -5.31
CA ARG A 82 -20.31 5.20 -5.68
C ARG A 82 -19.48 3.98 -6.03
N CYS A 83 -19.90 2.81 -5.56
CA CYS A 83 -19.26 1.52 -5.82
C CYS A 83 -19.99 0.76 -6.94
N ILE A 84 -19.97 1.32 -8.16
CA ILE A 84 -20.79 0.84 -9.29
C ILE A 84 -20.01 0.13 -10.39
N ARG A 85 -18.73 0.48 -10.61
CA ARG A 85 -17.98 -0.09 -11.74
C ARG A 85 -17.39 -1.44 -11.36
N PHE A 86 -17.88 -2.52 -11.96
CA PHE A 86 -17.29 -3.85 -11.84
C PHE A 86 -16.24 -4.08 -12.93
N TYR A 87 -15.05 -4.50 -12.53
CA TYR A 87 -13.95 -4.83 -13.43
C TYR A 87 -13.79 -6.35 -13.48
N ALA A 88 -14.24 -6.96 -14.57
CA ALA A 88 -14.26 -8.42 -14.73
C ALA A 88 -12.85 -9.04 -14.70
N ASN A 89 -11.85 -8.33 -15.22
CA ASN A 89 -10.44 -8.76 -15.22
C ASN A 89 -9.83 -8.90 -13.82
N VAL A 90 -10.35 -8.20 -12.82
CA VAL A 90 -9.90 -8.28 -11.41
C VAL A 90 -11.03 -8.73 -10.47
N GLN A 91 -12.18 -9.12 -11.04
CA GLN A 91 -13.40 -9.54 -10.35
C GLN A 91 -13.77 -8.67 -9.14
N ARG A 92 -13.60 -7.34 -9.24
CA ARG A 92 -13.82 -6.39 -8.14
C ARG A 92 -14.52 -5.11 -8.59
N TYR A 93 -15.23 -4.48 -7.65
CA TYR A 93 -15.82 -3.16 -7.84
C TYR A 93 -14.82 -2.05 -7.55
N ARG A 94 -14.98 -0.93 -8.24
CA ARG A 94 -14.20 0.30 -8.01
C ARG A 94 -15.07 1.50 -7.70
N LEU A 95 -14.52 2.39 -6.88
CA LEU A 95 -15.10 3.69 -6.54
C LEU A 95 -15.14 4.58 -7.78
N THR A 96 -16.26 5.25 -7.96
CA THR A 96 -16.47 6.32 -8.94
C THR A 96 -16.92 7.56 -8.17
N HIS A 97 -16.43 8.74 -8.55
CA HIS A 97 -16.98 9.98 -8.00
C HIS A 97 -18.40 10.16 -8.52
N ALA A 98 -19.33 10.48 -7.62
CA ALA A 98 -20.73 10.74 -7.95
C ALA A 98 -20.93 12.15 -8.50
#